data_AF-A0AAV8UYL6-F1
#
_entry.id   AF-A0AAV8UYL6-F1
#
_cell.length_a   1.000
_cell.length_b   1.000
_cell.length_c   1.000
_cell.angle_alpha   90.00
_cell.angle_beta   90.00
_cell.angle_gamma   90.00
#
_symmetry.space_group_name_H-M   'P 1'
#
loop_
_entity.id
_entity.type
_entity.pdbx_description
1 polymer ?
#
loop_
_entity_poly.entity_id
_entity_poly.type
_entity_poly.pdbx_seq_one_letter_code
_entity_poly.pdbx_strand_id
1 'polypeptide(L)'
;MLKACTRAARLIRFNGRGSAYVGLCTSRSEVLGSNLYGHRGICAMTPLAGLRPQRLADAQNAKRFKKSKHGKSKHQKGQSYHDESTSFGFEGEDEEEPEEDEDEEWDPSVYEVQMESALKALERSFGGLRASGATPSVLDTVHVSAYESRLPLKQVAQVIVRDARMLEVRCFDPSIEKEVKTAIEVANLGLNPVADGKGKLTIIVPKPTRETREKLKKIATEEAEGAKNAIRTVRRKAMEKLKKESEGMARADIKSIEKDIQELSESWNKKTTEALHAKIKDIDVI
;
A
#
# COMPACT_ATOMS: atom_id res chain seq x y z
N MET A 1 26.10 9.56 49.57
CA MET A 1 26.43 8.28 50.25
C MET A 1 25.11 7.52 50.43
N LEU A 2 24.75 6.61 49.50
CA LEU A 2 24.92 5.15 49.65
C LEU A 2 24.04 4.59 50.77
N LYS A 3 22.91 3.92 50.52
CA LYS A 3 22.73 2.48 50.16
C LYS A 3 21.22 2.18 50.37
N ALA A 4 20.52 1.23 49.77
CA ALA A 4 20.81 0.10 48.89
C ALA A 4 19.50 -0.41 48.24
N CYS A 5 19.66 -1.14 47.14
CA CYS A 5 18.70 -1.93 46.40
C CYS A 5 17.74 -2.79 47.25
N THR A 6 16.53 -3.04 46.73
CA THR A 6 15.99 -4.41 46.69
C THR A 6 14.98 -4.58 45.55
N ARG A 7 15.27 -5.58 44.72
CA ARG A 7 14.49 -6.08 43.58
C ARG A 7 13.04 -6.41 43.98
N ALA A 8 12.06 -5.91 43.24
CA ALA A 8 10.73 -6.50 43.22
C ALA A 8 10.79 -7.77 42.34
N ALA A 9 10.95 -8.93 42.97
CA ALA A 9 10.82 -10.23 42.34
C ALA A 9 9.35 -10.45 41.92
N ARG A 10 9.13 -10.67 40.63
CA ARG A 10 7.83 -11.03 40.07
C ARG A 10 7.58 -12.51 40.37
N LEU A 11 6.92 -12.80 41.49
CA LEU A 11 6.49 -14.14 41.86
C LEU A 11 5.33 -14.57 40.97
N ILE A 12 5.61 -15.43 39.99
CA ILE A 12 4.60 -16.17 39.24
C ILE A 12 4.29 -17.44 40.06
N ARG A 13 3.13 -17.48 40.73
CA ARG A 13 2.62 -18.72 41.31
C ARG A 13 1.77 -19.44 40.27
N PHE A 14 2.22 -20.62 39.85
CA PHE A 14 1.41 -21.62 39.18
C PHE A 14 0.62 -22.41 40.22
N ASN A 15 -0.71 -22.43 40.08
CA ASN A 15 -1.55 -23.47 40.69
C ASN A 15 -2.19 -24.29 39.57
N GLY A 16 -2.07 -25.61 39.69
CA GLY A 16 -2.30 -26.62 38.64
C GLY A 16 -3.75 -26.85 38.23
N ARG A 17 -4.46 -25.80 37.80
CA ARG A 17 -5.61 -25.87 36.88
C ARG A 17 -5.62 -24.58 36.07
N GLY A 18 -5.22 -24.67 34.81
CA GLY A 18 -4.98 -23.50 33.94
C GLY A 18 -6.20 -22.60 33.80
N SER A 19 -6.13 -21.41 34.40
CA SER A 19 -6.86 -20.21 33.99
C SER A 19 -6.17 -18.99 34.64
N ALA A 20 -5.61 -18.10 33.82
CA ALA A 20 -5.07 -16.83 34.28
C ALA A 20 -6.19 -15.77 34.26
N TYR A 21 -6.45 -15.15 35.41
CA TYR A 21 -7.31 -13.97 35.52
C TYR A 21 -6.47 -12.76 35.94
N VAL A 22 -6.62 -11.65 35.22
CA VAL A 22 -6.10 -10.33 35.62
C VAL A 22 -7.24 -9.61 36.34
N GLY A 23 -7.24 -9.67 37.67
CA GLY A 23 -8.12 -8.86 38.51
C GLY A 23 -7.40 -7.57 38.90
N LEU A 24 -7.86 -6.42 38.38
CA LEU A 24 -7.53 -5.13 38.97
C LEU A 24 -8.40 -4.94 40.23
N CYS A 25 -7.80 -5.16 41.39
CA CYS A 25 -8.31 -4.65 42.67
C CYS A 25 -7.90 -3.18 42.80
N THR A 26 -8.82 -2.26 42.57
CA THR A 26 -8.71 -0.89 43.07
C THR A 26 -9.57 -0.77 44.32
N SER A 27 -8.94 -0.88 45.49
CA SER A 27 -9.52 -0.48 46.77
C SER A 27 -8.80 0.76 47.29
N ARG A 28 -9.50 1.88 47.42
CA ARG A 28 -9.28 2.82 48.52
C ARG A 28 -10.54 3.63 48.82
N SER A 29 -11.00 3.45 50.05
CA SER A 29 -11.91 4.26 50.90
C SER A 29 -11.62 5.76 50.85
N GLU A 30 -12.44 6.74 51.25
CA GLU A 30 -13.66 6.95 52.08
C GLU A 30 -14.20 8.34 51.59
N VAL A 31 -15.47 8.77 51.74
CA VAL A 31 -16.06 9.38 52.95
C VAL A 31 -17.58 9.56 52.76
N LEU A 32 -18.28 9.11 53.80
CA LEU A 32 -19.63 9.36 54.34
C LEU A 32 -20.54 10.48 53.76
N GLY A 33 -21.85 10.17 53.71
CA GLY A 33 -22.93 11.16 53.61
C GLY A 33 -24.32 10.54 53.48
N SER A 34 -24.96 10.27 54.62
CA SER A 34 -26.34 9.78 54.80
C SER A 34 -27.44 10.68 54.23
N ASN A 35 -28.47 10.11 53.61
CA ASN A 35 -29.86 10.48 53.90
C ASN A 35 -30.92 9.54 53.29
N LEU A 36 -32.02 9.43 54.01
CA LEU A 36 -33.16 8.54 53.88
C LEU A 36 -33.98 8.77 52.60
N TYR A 37 -34.61 7.70 52.05
CA TYR A 37 -36.06 7.45 52.10
C TYR A 37 -36.43 6.31 51.15
N GLY A 38 -37.25 5.39 51.65
CA GLY A 38 -37.70 4.22 50.91
C GLY A 38 -38.77 4.54 49.86
N HIS A 39 -38.76 3.76 48.79
CA HIS A 39 -40.00 3.36 48.11
C HIS A 39 -39.87 1.89 47.69
N ARG A 40 -40.82 1.10 48.20
CA ARG A 40 -41.13 -0.24 47.72
C ARG A 40 -41.70 -0.13 46.30
N GLY A 41 -41.13 -0.89 45.37
CA GLY A 41 -41.63 -1.13 44.03
C GLY A 41 -41.38 -2.59 43.65
N ILE A 42 -42.42 -3.24 43.15
CA ILE A 42 -42.66 -4.69 43.12
C ILE A 42 -41.86 -5.43 42.03
N CYS A 43 -41.62 -6.71 42.31
CA CYS A 43 -40.97 -7.74 41.51
C CYS A 43 -41.40 -7.86 40.03
N ALA A 44 -40.45 -8.28 39.19
CA ALA A 44 -40.67 -9.35 38.22
C ALA A 44 -39.38 -10.19 38.07
N MET A 45 -39.35 -11.32 38.79
CA MET A 45 -38.40 -12.41 38.53
C MET A 45 -38.96 -13.26 37.40
N THR A 46 -38.29 -13.29 36.26
CA THR A 46 -38.58 -14.26 35.20
C THR A 46 -37.61 -15.45 35.35
N PRO A 47 -38.09 -16.68 35.46
CA PRO A 47 -37.25 -17.84 35.74
C PRO A 47 -36.51 -18.35 34.50
N LEU A 48 -35.26 -18.77 34.73
CA LEU A 48 -34.47 -19.63 33.86
C LEU A 48 -35.00 -21.07 33.98
N ALA A 49 -35.56 -21.63 32.90
CA ALA A 49 -35.61 -23.09 32.69
C ALA A 49 -35.97 -23.46 31.23
N GLY A 50 -34.93 -23.83 30.46
CA GLY A 50 -34.88 -24.95 29.53
C GLY A 50 -35.89 -25.11 28.39
N LEU A 51 -35.38 -25.21 27.15
CA LEU A 51 -35.67 -26.31 26.22
C LEU A 51 -34.70 -26.30 25.01
N ARG A 52 -33.82 -27.33 25.00
CA ARG A 52 -33.15 -28.07 23.92
C ARG A 52 -32.40 -27.37 22.76
N PRO A 53 -31.20 -27.90 22.40
CA PRO A 53 -30.43 -27.47 21.24
C PRO A 53 -30.96 -28.14 19.97
N GLN A 54 -31.15 -27.37 18.90
CA GLN A 54 -31.28 -27.92 17.55
C GLN A 54 -30.11 -27.45 16.67
N ARG A 55 -29.25 -28.43 16.34
CA ARG A 55 -28.63 -28.67 15.03
C ARG A 55 -27.65 -27.57 14.55
N LEU A 56 -26.33 -27.71 14.66
CA LEU A 56 -25.47 -28.68 13.94
C LEU A 56 -25.89 -28.99 12.47
N ALA A 57 -26.60 -28.09 11.79
CA ALA A 57 -26.96 -28.25 10.37
C ALA A 57 -26.30 -27.23 9.41
N ASP A 58 -25.72 -26.13 9.90
CA ASP A 58 -25.16 -25.10 9.00
C ASP A 58 -23.70 -25.34 8.58
N ALA A 59 -23.03 -26.35 9.16
CA ALA A 59 -21.64 -26.69 8.85
C ALA A 59 -21.46 -27.69 7.68
N GLN A 60 -22.54 -28.29 7.17
CA GLN A 60 -22.47 -29.29 6.09
C GLN A 60 -22.73 -28.73 4.69
N ASN A 61 -23.26 -27.50 4.56
CA ASN A 61 -23.48 -26.88 3.25
C ASN A 61 -22.21 -26.22 2.65
N ALA A 62 -21.20 -25.94 3.47
CA ALA A 62 -19.94 -25.32 3.02
C ALA A 62 -18.98 -26.29 2.29
N LYS A 63 -19.21 -27.61 2.34
CA LYS A 63 -18.38 -28.62 1.64
C LYS A 63 -18.97 -29.11 0.32
N ARG A 64 -20.18 -28.68 -0.05
CA ARG A 64 -20.81 -29.00 -1.35
C ARG A 64 -20.50 -27.99 -2.46
N PHE A 65 -19.96 -26.82 -2.12
CA PHE A 65 -19.66 -25.75 -3.08
C PHE A 65 -18.28 -25.84 -3.77
N LYS A 66 -17.42 -26.80 -3.38
CA LYS A 66 -16.05 -26.94 -3.92
C LYS A 66 -15.87 -28.10 -4.92
N LYS A 67 -16.94 -28.74 -5.41
CA LYS A 67 -16.84 -29.88 -6.35
C LYS A 67 -17.51 -29.70 -7.71
N SER A 68 -17.94 -28.50 -8.12
CA SER A 68 -18.64 -28.31 -9.42
C SER A 68 -18.05 -27.26 -10.38
N LYS A 69 -16.90 -26.64 -10.12
CA LYS A 69 -16.24 -25.76 -11.11
C LYS A 69 -15.26 -26.50 -12.04
N HIS A 70 -15.73 -27.60 -12.62
CA HIS A 70 -15.23 -28.18 -13.86
C HIS A 70 -16.47 -28.52 -14.69
N GLY A 71 -16.88 -27.59 -15.55
CA GLY A 71 -18.14 -27.71 -16.29
C GLY A 71 -18.32 -26.52 -17.24
N LYS A 72 -17.90 -26.73 -18.48
CA LYS A 72 -17.87 -25.82 -19.63
C LYS A 72 -19.22 -25.08 -19.82
N SER A 73 -19.22 -23.75 -19.88
CA SER A 73 -20.36 -23.00 -20.43
C SER A 73 -20.22 -22.95 -21.95
N LYS A 74 -21.10 -23.69 -22.64
CA LYS A 74 -21.23 -23.63 -24.10
C LYS A 74 -22.01 -22.37 -24.48
N HIS A 75 -21.39 -21.58 -25.33
CA HIS A 75 -21.99 -20.51 -26.13
C HIS A 75 -23.22 -21.05 -26.89
N GLN A 76 -24.32 -20.29 -26.83
CA GLN A 76 -25.47 -20.48 -27.72
C GLN A 76 -25.08 -20.02 -29.13
N LYS A 77 -25.29 -20.91 -30.11
CA LYS A 77 -25.20 -20.61 -31.55
C LYS A 77 -26.58 -20.20 -32.07
N GLY A 78 -26.61 -19.11 -32.85
CA GLY A 78 -27.60 -18.81 -33.89
C GLY A 78 -26.85 -18.08 -35.01
N GLN A 79 -26.48 -18.81 -36.07
CA GLN A 79 -27.03 -18.73 -37.44
C GLN A 79 -26.57 -17.50 -38.25
N SER A 80 -25.74 -17.73 -39.28
CA SER A 80 -26.16 -17.59 -40.69
C SER A 80 -25.05 -17.98 -41.66
N TYR A 81 -25.49 -18.33 -42.86
CA TYR A 81 -24.85 -18.92 -44.05
C TYR A 81 -23.66 -18.15 -44.63
N HIS A 82 -22.68 -18.87 -45.20
CA HIS A 82 -22.29 -18.72 -46.60
C HIS A 82 -21.58 -20.00 -47.11
N ASP A 83 -21.81 -20.25 -48.39
CA ASP A 83 -21.76 -21.51 -49.13
C ASP A 83 -20.38 -22.07 -49.49
N GLU A 84 -20.44 -23.37 -49.80
CA GLU A 84 -19.71 -24.12 -50.85
C GLU A 84 -18.17 -24.09 -50.96
N SER A 85 -17.63 -25.29 -50.70
CA SER A 85 -16.64 -26.00 -51.52
C SER A 85 -15.58 -25.19 -52.26
N THR A 86 -14.38 -25.19 -51.69
CA THR A 86 -13.17 -25.37 -52.50
C THR A 86 -12.36 -26.46 -51.84
N SER A 87 -12.43 -27.66 -52.43
CA SER A 87 -11.45 -28.71 -52.21
C SER A 87 -10.10 -28.20 -52.71
N PHE A 88 -9.17 -27.97 -51.79
CA PHE A 88 -7.76 -27.97 -52.12
C PHE A 88 -7.08 -28.82 -51.06
N GLY A 89 -6.68 -30.03 -51.46
CA GLY A 89 -5.80 -30.85 -50.66
C GLY A 89 -4.52 -30.07 -50.50
N PHE A 90 -4.27 -29.63 -49.28
CA PHE A 90 -2.98 -29.08 -48.91
C PHE A 90 -2.33 -30.16 -48.06
N GLU A 91 -1.38 -30.83 -48.71
CA GLU A 91 -0.46 -31.80 -48.16
C GLU A 91 0.14 -31.25 -46.86
N GLY A 92 0.54 -32.17 -45.97
CA GLY A 92 1.11 -31.83 -44.68
C GLY A 92 2.12 -30.70 -44.81
N GLU A 93 1.76 -29.55 -44.24
CA GLU A 93 2.75 -28.63 -43.70
C GLU A 93 3.42 -29.43 -42.59
N ASP A 94 4.58 -30.00 -42.95
CA ASP A 94 5.62 -30.32 -42.01
C ASP A 94 5.62 -29.20 -40.96
N GLU A 95 5.46 -29.55 -39.69
CA GLU A 95 5.88 -28.67 -38.60
C GLU A 95 7.39 -28.49 -38.81
N GLU A 96 7.77 -27.55 -39.66
CA GLU A 96 9.08 -26.91 -39.64
C GLU A 96 9.17 -26.32 -38.24
N GLU A 97 9.80 -27.07 -37.33
CA GLU A 97 10.44 -26.46 -36.17
C GLU A 97 11.26 -25.30 -36.74
N PRO A 98 10.95 -24.04 -36.38
CA PRO A 98 11.75 -22.94 -36.87
C PRO A 98 13.17 -23.16 -36.34
N GLU A 99 14.11 -23.41 -37.25
CA GLU A 99 15.54 -23.31 -36.96
C GLU A 99 15.83 -21.84 -36.62
N GLU A 100 15.52 -21.44 -35.38
CA GLU A 100 15.93 -20.15 -34.82
C GLU A 100 17.40 -20.24 -34.39
N ASP A 101 18.29 -20.42 -35.36
CA ASP A 101 19.70 -20.07 -35.22
C ASP A 101 19.93 -18.74 -35.96
N GLU A 102 19.11 -17.72 -35.67
CA GLU A 102 19.51 -16.34 -35.93
C GLU A 102 20.45 -15.95 -34.80
N ASP A 103 21.74 -15.82 -35.12
CA ASP A 103 22.78 -15.31 -34.22
C ASP A 103 22.28 -14.04 -33.51
N GLU A 104 21.80 -14.18 -32.27
CA GLU A 104 21.25 -13.09 -31.44
C GLU A 104 22.41 -12.14 -31.12
N GLU A 105 22.68 -11.20 -32.03
CA GLU A 105 23.76 -10.22 -31.86
C GLU A 105 23.55 -9.48 -30.53
N TRP A 106 24.61 -9.40 -29.72
CA TRP A 106 24.55 -8.78 -28.41
C TRP A 106 24.11 -7.31 -28.53
N ASP A 107 22.83 -7.05 -28.24
CA ASP A 107 22.30 -5.68 -28.21
C ASP A 107 22.27 -5.11 -26.77
N PRO A 108 23.12 -4.12 -26.44
CA PRO A 108 23.10 -3.47 -25.13
C PRO A 108 21.78 -2.72 -24.84
N SER A 109 21.00 -2.34 -25.86
CA SER A 109 19.79 -1.52 -25.71
C SER A 109 18.72 -2.22 -24.85
N VAL A 110 18.60 -3.54 -24.96
CA VAL A 110 17.61 -4.34 -24.23
C VAL A 110 17.83 -4.23 -22.72
N TYR A 111 19.10 -4.26 -22.29
CA TYR A 111 19.46 -4.16 -20.88
C TYR A 111 19.33 -2.74 -20.35
N GLU A 112 19.60 -1.73 -21.19
CA GLU A 112 19.39 -0.33 -20.84
C GLU A 112 17.92 -0.05 -20.54
N VAL A 113 16.99 -0.52 -21.39
CA VAL A 113 15.54 -0.36 -21.16
C VAL A 113 15.09 -1.03 -19.86
N GLN A 114 15.62 -2.22 -19.57
CA GLN A 114 15.31 -2.92 -18.31
C GLN A 114 15.85 -2.16 -17.09
N MET A 115 17.08 -1.64 -17.15
CA MET A 115 17.64 -0.84 -16.04
C MET A 115 16.93 0.52 -15.89
N GLU A 116 16.53 1.16 -16.99
CA GLU A 116 15.75 2.39 -16.98
C GLU A 116 14.37 2.16 -16.33
N SER A 117 13.73 1.03 -16.60
CA SER A 117 12.45 0.67 -15.96
C SER A 117 12.56 0.57 -14.43
N ALA A 118 13.70 0.10 -13.92
CA ALA A 118 13.97 0.02 -12.48
C ALA A 118 14.10 1.43 -11.86
N LEU A 119 14.74 2.38 -12.57
CA LEU A 119 14.78 3.77 -12.12
C LEU A 119 13.42 4.44 -12.18
N LYS A 120 12.63 4.23 -13.24
CA LYS A 120 11.26 4.75 -13.34
C LYS A 120 10.38 4.23 -12.20
N ALA A 121 10.57 2.97 -11.78
CA ALA A 121 9.89 2.42 -10.61
C ALA A 121 10.32 3.14 -9.31
N LEU A 122 11.62 3.38 -9.13
CA LEU A 122 12.15 4.13 -8.00
C LEU A 122 11.59 5.56 -7.93
N GLU A 123 11.52 6.27 -9.06
CA GLU A 123 10.94 7.62 -9.13
C GLU A 123 9.46 7.64 -8.75
N ARG A 124 8.70 6.60 -9.13
CA ARG A 124 7.30 6.44 -8.71
C ARG A 124 7.20 6.21 -7.21
N SER A 125 8.04 5.34 -6.64
CA SER A 125 8.10 5.14 -5.18
C SER A 125 8.46 6.43 -4.44
N PHE A 126 9.47 7.17 -4.91
CA PHE A 126 9.82 8.49 -4.36
C PHE A 126 8.71 9.52 -4.52
N GLY A 127 7.93 9.45 -5.60
CA GLY A 127 6.73 10.26 -5.80
C GLY A 127 5.66 10.02 -4.73
N GLY A 128 5.58 8.79 -4.20
CA GLY A 128 4.73 8.43 -3.05
C GLY A 128 5.33 8.83 -1.70
N LEU A 129 6.66 8.77 -1.56
CA LEU A 129 7.40 9.20 -0.36
C LEU A 129 7.58 10.72 -0.30
N ARG A 130 6.47 11.45 -0.24
CA ARG A 130 6.50 12.90 -0.04
C ARG A 130 6.55 13.21 1.45
N ALA A 131 7.62 13.87 1.87
CA ALA A 131 7.80 14.44 3.21
C ALA A 131 6.88 15.68 3.40
N SER A 132 5.57 15.48 3.35
CA SER A 132 4.51 16.41 3.79
C SER A 132 4.83 17.92 3.69
N GLY A 133 4.84 18.43 2.46
CA GLY A 133 4.52 19.83 2.18
C GLY A 133 3.02 19.98 1.88
N ALA A 134 2.50 21.20 1.96
CA ALA A 134 1.16 21.56 1.53
C ALA A 134 0.99 21.24 0.02
N THR A 135 0.52 20.03 -0.28
CA THR A 135 0.23 19.60 -1.66
C THR A 135 -1.26 19.33 -1.81
N PRO A 136 -1.86 19.70 -2.96
CA PRO A 136 -3.29 19.47 -3.18
C PRO A 136 -3.68 18.00 -3.06
N SER A 137 -2.76 17.09 -3.39
CA SER A 137 -2.96 15.63 -3.34
C SER A 137 -3.33 15.09 -1.97
N VAL A 138 -3.01 15.80 -0.87
CA VAL A 138 -3.38 15.38 0.49
C VAL A 138 -4.90 15.35 0.67
N LEU A 139 -5.64 16.16 -0.09
CA LEU A 139 -7.09 16.29 0.01
C LEU A 139 -7.86 15.45 -1.02
N ASP A 140 -7.17 14.63 -1.82
CA ASP A 140 -7.79 13.84 -2.90
C ASP A 140 -8.73 12.75 -2.38
N THR A 141 -8.46 12.21 -1.19
CA THR A 141 -9.27 11.18 -0.54
C THR A 141 -10.54 11.75 0.13
N VAL A 142 -10.64 13.08 0.24
CA VAL A 142 -11.75 13.74 0.94
C VAL A 142 -12.99 13.77 0.03
N HIS A 143 -14.09 13.30 0.59
CA HIS A 143 -15.39 13.31 -0.04
C HIS A 143 -16.36 14.16 0.76
N VAL A 144 -17.00 15.11 0.11
CA VAL A 144 -17.95 16.06 0.67
C VAL A 144 -19.36 15.59 0.35
N SER A 145 -20.24 15.56 1.35
CA SER A 145 -21.66 15.36 1.11
C SER A 145 -22.24 16.71 0.71
N ALA A 146 -22.58 16.89 -0.57
CA ALA A 146 -23.18 18.11 -1.10
C ALA A 146 -24.41 17.73 -1.93
N TYR A 147 -25.50 18.49 -1.77
CA TYR A 147 -26.74 18.31 -2.54
C TYR A 147 -27.21 16.83 -2.60
N GLU A 148 -27.31 16.19 -1.43
CA GLU A 148 -27.78 14.79 -1.25
C GLU A 148 -26.87 13.70 -1.84
N SER A 149 -25.69 14.05 -2.37
CA SER A 149 -24.73 13.11 -2.94
C SER A 149 -23.33 13.29 -2.36
N ARG A 150 -22.51 12.24 -2.42
CA ARG A 150 -21.13 12.27 -1.93
C ARG A 150 -20.19 12.51 -3.11
N LEU A 151 -19.61 13.70 -3.19
CA LEU A 151 -18.73 14.14 -4.27
C LEU A 151 -17.28 14.28 -3.79
N PRO A 152 -16.27 14.02 -4.63
CA PRO A 152 -14.88 14.31 -4.28
C PRO A 152 -14.64 15.81 -4.15
N LEU A 153 -13.77 16.21 -3.23
CA LEU A 153 -13.49 17.62 -2.94
C LEU A 153 -13.07 18.43 -4.19
N LYS A 154 -12.34 17.82 -5.12
CA LYS A 154 -11.89 18.46 -6.37
C LYS A 154 -13.01 19.01 -7.24
N GLN A 155 -14.21 18.42 -7.16
CA GLN A 155 -15.37 18.87 -7.94
C GLN A 155 -16.12 20.01 -7.25
N VAL A 156 -16.03 20.10 -5.92
CA VAL A 156 -16.77 21.07 -5.10
C VAL A 156 -15.93 22.32 -4.81
N ALA A 157 -14.60 22.19 -4.82
CA ALA A 157 -13.67 23.25 -4.46
C ALA A 157 -12.36 23.20 -5.26
N GLN A 158 -11.77 24.37 -5.46
CA GLN A 158 -10.42 24.54 -5.98
C GLN A 158 -9.41 24.59 -4.83
N VAL A 159 -8.41 23.72 -4.87
CA VAL A 159 -7.31 23.70 -3.88
C VAL A 159 -6.11 24.45 -4.44
N ILE A 160 -5.64 25.45 -3.71
CA ILE A 160 -4.51 26.31 -4.08
C ILE A 160 -3.45 26.22 -2.99
N VAL A 161 -2.20 26.01 -3.41
CA VAL A 161 -1.05 26.11 -2.50
C VAL A 161 -0.70 27.60 -2.37
N ARG A 162 -0.86 28.17 -1.16
CA ARG A 162 -0.47 29.55 -0.89
C ARG A 162 1.00 29.65 -0.52
N ASP A 163 1.38 28.86 0.47
CA ASP A 163 2.75 28.68 0.94
C ASP A 163 3.03 27.18 1.09
N ALA A 164 4.29 26.80 1.25
CA ALA A 164 4.71 25.41 1.46
C ALA A 164 4.01 24.71 2.65
N ARG A 165 3.36 25.45 3.56
CA ARG A 165 2.63 24.96 4.74
C ARG A 165 1.14 25.30 4.76
N MET A 166 0.67 26.11 3.82
CA MET A 166 -0.68 26.66 3.84
C MET A 166 -1.41 26.30 2.54
N LEU A 167 -2.49 25.54 2.68
CA LEU A 167 -3.45 25.27 1.61
C LEU A 167 -4.66 26.17 1.78
N GLU A 168 -5.07 26.80 0.69
CA GLU A 168 -6.37 27.47 0.60
C GLU A 168 -7.31 26.62 -0.24
N VAL A 169 -8.43 26.22 0.34
CA VAL A 169 -9.52 25.56 -0.36
C VAL A 169 -10.59 26.60 -0.64
N ARG A 170 -10.85 26.87 -1.92
CA ARG A 170 -11.89 27.79 -2.38
C ARG A 170 -13.10 27.00 -2.85
N CYS A 171 -14.19 27.05 -2.11
CA CYS A 171 -15.44 26.43 -2.53
C CYS A 171 -16.06 27.23 -3.67
N PHE A 172 -16.67 26.55 -4.64
CA PHE A 172 -17.42 27.22 -5.71
C PHE A 172 -18.74 27.81 -5.20
N ASP A 173 -19.38 27.16 -4.22
CA ASP A 173 -20.55 27.66 -3.51
C ASP A 173 -20.20 27.88 -2.02
N PRO A 174 -20.37 29.10 -1.47
CA PRO A 174 -20.13 29.39 -0.06
C PRO A 174 -21.08 28.65 0.90
N SER A 175 -22.24 28.18 0.43
CA SER A 175 -23.21 27.45 1.25
C SER A 175 -22.66 26.12 1.77
N ILE A 176 -21.77 25.50 1.00
CA ILE A 176 -21.17 24.18 1.27
C ILE A 176 -19.91 24.30 2.15
N GLU A 177 -19.45 25.53 2.48
CA GLU A 177 -18.21 25.76 3.25
C GLU A 177 -18.19 24.96 4.57
N LYS A 178 -19.33 24.87 5.25
CA LYS A 178 -19.47 24.11 6.50
C LYS A 178 -19.34 22.60 6.28
N GLU A 179 -19.96 22.07 5.24
CA GLU A 179 -19.91 20.64 4.90
C GLU A 179 -18.50 20.23 4.47
N VAL A 180 -17.81 21.09 3.71
CA VAL A 180 -16.39 20.88 3.34
C VAL A 180 -15.50 20.84 4.58
N LYS A 181 -15.71 21.78 5.52
CA LYS A 181 -14.95 21.81 6.78
C LYS A 181 -15.08 20.49 7.55
N THR A 182 -16.32 20.05 7.75
CA THR A 182 -16.61 18.80 8.46
C THR A 182 -16.08 17.58 7.71
N ALA A 183 -16.15 17.57 6.38
CA ALA A 183 -15.61 16.47 5.58
C ALA A 183 -14.08 16.31 5.75
N ILE A 184 -13.34 17.42 5.82
CA ILE A 184 -11.89 17.41 6.04
C ILE A 184 -11.54 16.93 7.46
N GLU A 185 -12.29 17.36 8.47
CA GLU A 185 -12.13 16.89 9.85
C GLU A 185 -12.41 15.39 9.97
N VAL A 186 -13.49 14.90 9.33
CA VAL A 186 -13.88 13.48 9.33
C VAL A 186 -12.90 12.60 8.56
N ALA A 187 -12.19 13.15 7.55
CA ALA A 187 -11.15 12.42 6.83
C ALA A 187 -9.95 12.03 7.71
N ASN A 188 -9.88 12.50 8.97
CA ASN A 188 -8.86 12.13 9.96
C ASN A 188 -7.42 12.34 9.47
N LEU A 189 -7.21 13.35 8.64
CA LEU A 189 -5.88 13.73 8.14
C LEU A 189 -5.06 14.48 9.20
N GLY A 190 -5.62 14.73 10.39
CA GLY A 190 -4.98 15.51 11.45
C GLY A 190 -4.87 17.01 11.12
N LEU A 191 -5.65 17.49 10.15
CA LEU A 191 -5.66 18.86 9.68
C LEU A 191 -6.88 19.58 10.24
N ASN A 192 -6.68 20.82 10.74
CA ASN A 192 -7.76 21.65 11.23
C ASN A 192 -7.99 22.84 10.26
N PRO A 193 -9.03 22.82 9.43
CA PRO A 193 -9.37 23.92 8.54
C PRO A 193 -9.95 25.13 9.30
N VAL A 194 -9.41 26.32 9.05
CA VAL A 194 -9.93 27.60 9.53
C VAL A 194 -10.80 28.23 8.44
N ALA A 195 -12.05 28.56 8.77
CA ALA A 195 -12.99 29.18 7.84
C ALA A 195 -12.88 30.71 7.91
N ASP A 196 -12.71 31.36 6.77
CA ASP A 196 -12.61 32.82 6.65
C ASP A 196 -13.94 33.49 6.25
N GLY A 197 -15.03 32.70 6.14
CA GLY A 197 -16.42 33.20 5.99
C GLY A 197 -16.76 33.77 4.60
N LYS A 198 -15.94 33.49 3.58
CA LYS A 198 -16.14 33.90 2.18
C LYS A 198 -16.01 32.71 1.21
N GLY A 199 -16.37 31.50 1.63
CA GLY A 199 -16.14 30.28 0.83
C GLY A 199 -14.66 29.90 0.74
N LYS A 200 -13.85 30.31 1.72
CA LYS A 200 -12.40 30.06 1.77
C LYS A 200 -12.05 29.39 3.08
N LEU A 201 -11.37 28.25 2.96
CA LEU A 201 -10.87 27.48 4.09
C LEU A 201 -9.34 27.44 4.02
N THR A 202 -8.71 27.86 5.10
CA THR A 202 -7.25 27.86 5.25
C THR A 202 -6.83 26.66 6.10
N ILE A 203 -5.97 25.81 5.54
CA ILE A 203 -5.45 24.62 6.21
C ILE A 203 -3.96 24.80 6.45
N ILE A 204 -3.55 24.65 7.70
CA ILE A 204 -2.15 24.72 8.12
C ILE A 204 -1.63 23.29 8.30
N VAL A 205 -0.66 22.90 7.49
CA VAL A 205 0.00 21.59 7.59
C VAL A 205 1.14 21.69 8.63
N PRO A 206 1.16 20.84 9.67
CA PRO A 206 2.24 20.82 10.63
C PRO A 206 3.55 20.35 10.00
N LYS A 207 4.67 20.87 10.49
CA LYS A 207 6.00 20.43 10.03
C LYS A 207 6.32 19.01 10.53
N PRO A 208 6.99 18.18 9.73
CA PRO A 208 7.47 16.89 10.20
C PRO A 208 8.53 17.08 11.30
N THR A 209 8.41 16.28 12.35
CA THR A 209 9.39 16.19 13.44
C THR A 209 10.68 15.50 12.97
N ARG A 210 11.75 15.59 13.77
CA ARG A 210 13.00 14.87 13.48
C ARG A 210 12.78 13.36 13.35
N GLU A 211 11.98 12.77 14.24
CA GLU A 211 11.67 11.33 14.22
C GLU A 211 10.96 10.89 12.94
N THR A 212 10.03 11.72 12.43
CA THR A 212 9.32 11.42 11.17
C THR A 212 10.25 11.58 9.97
N ARG A 213 11.15 12.56 9.96
CA ARG A 213 12.21 12.67 8.94
C ARG A 213 13.13 11.46 8.92
N GLU A 214 13.58 10.99 10.09
CA GLU A 214 14.43 9.78 10.17
C GLU A 214 13.71 8.53 9.66
N LYS A 215 12.39 8.39 9.91
CA LYS A 215 11.57 7.31 9.33
C LYS A 215 11.48 7.41 7.80
N LEU A 216 11.24 8.60 7.26
CA LEU A 216 11.17 8.82 5.81
C LEU A 216 12.50 8.52 5.11
N LYS A 217 13.63 8.89 5.73
CA LYS A 217 14.96 8.54 5.22
C LYS A 217 15.17 7.03 5.16
N LYS A 218 14.75 6.28 6.18
CA LYS A 218 14.86 4.81 6.20
C LYS A 218 14.05 4.18 5.06
N ILE A 219 12.82 4.63 4.85
CA ILE A 219 11.99 4.11 3.76
C ILE A 219 12.61 4.47 2.40
N ALA A 220 13.12 5.70 2.23
CA ALA A 220 13.81 6.09 1.00
C ALA A 220 15.07 5.24 0.73
N THR A 221 15.82 4.86 1.76
CA THR A 221 16.97 3.94 1.61
C THR A 221 16.54 2.53 1.24
N GLU A 222 15.45 2.01 1.84
CA GLU A 222 14.89 0.68 1.53
C GLU A 222 14.46 0.59 0.06
N GLU A 223 13.74 1.60 -0.45
CA GLU A 223 13.32 1.66 -1.87
C GLU A 223 14.53 1.70 -2.82
N ALA A 224 15.56 2.48 -2.47
CA ALA A 224 16.77 2.56 -3.28
C ALA A 224 17.59 1.25 -3.27
N GLU A 225 17.59 0.52 -2.16
CA GLU A 225 18.16 -0.84 -2.11
C GLU A 225 17.39 -1.81 -3.00
N GLY A 226 16.06 -1.71 -3.04
CA GLY A 226 15.21 -2.43 -3.98
C GLY A 226 15.60 -2.19 -5.44
N ALA A 227 15.76 -0.92 -5.83
CA ALA A 227 16.20 -0.55 -7.18
C ALA A 227 17.61 -1.08 -7.52
N LYS A 228 18.56 -0.99 -6.59
CA LYS A 228 19.91 -1.56 -6.77
C LYS A 228 19.87 -3.08 -6.92
N ASN A 229 19.01 -3.77 -6.19
CA ASN A 229 18.81 -5.21 -6.32
C ASN A 229 18.23 -5.59 -7.69
N ALA A 230 17.30 -4.79 -8.22
CA ALA A 230 16.80 -4.97 -9.58
C ALA A 230 17.92 -4.83 -10.63
N ILE A 231 18.74 -3.77 -10.55
CA ILE A 231 19.90 -3.57 -11.46
C ILE A 231 20.88 -4.74 -11.38
N ARG A 232 21.20 -5.23 -10.17
CA ARG A 232 22.05 -6.42 -9.97
C ARG A 232 21.46 -7.67 -10.61
N THR A 233 20.14 -7.82 -10.55
CA THR A 233 19.44 -8.95 -11.15
C THR A 233 19.52 -8.90 -12.67
N VAL A 234 19.35 -7.72 -13.28
CA VAL A 234 19.53 -7.52 -14.73
C VAL A 234 20.97 -7.85 -15.13
N ARG A 235 21.97 -7.35 -14.39
CA ARG A 235 23.39 -7.69 -14.64
C ARG A 235 23.64 -9.20 -14.55
N ARG A 236 23.05 -9.90 -13.58
CA ARG A 236 23.18 -11.37 -13.47
C ARG A 236 22.60 -12.07 -14.69
N LYS A 237 21.41 -11.65 -15.16
CA LYS A 237 20.78 -12.21 -16.37
C LYS A 237 21.64 -11.98 -17.62
N ALA A 238 22.20 -10.78 -17.76
CA ALA A 238 23.15 -10.44 -18.83
C ALA A 238 24.38 -11.35 -18.82
N MET A 239 25.00 -11.54 -17.65
CA MET A 239 26.16 -12.44 -17.50
C MET A 239 25.82 -13.92 -17.70
N GLU A 240 24.61 -14.35 -17.35
CA GLU A 240 24.14 -15.72 -17.58
C GLU A 240 23.90 -15.99 -19.08
N LYS A 241 23.35 -15.01 -19.82
CA LYS A 241 23.21 -15.08 -21.28
C LYS A 241 24.57 -15.16 -21.97
N LEU A 242 25.48 -14.24 -21.63
CA LEU A 242 26.84 -14.22 -22.18
C LEU A 242 27.60 -15.55 -21.96
N LYS A 243 27.40 -16.22 -20.83
CA LYS A 243 28.01 -17.53 -20.56
C LYS A 243 27.45 -18.64 -21.44
N LYS A 244 26.18 -18.59 -21.83
CA LYS A 244 25.59 -19.60 -22.73
C LYS A 244 26.09 -19.40 -24.15
N GLU A 245 26.17 -18.15 -24.60
CA GLU A 245 26.65 -17.79 -25.93
C GLU A 245 28.19 -17.90 -26.07
N SER A 246 28.90 -18.07 -24.94
CA SER A 246 30.37 -18.16 -24.93
C SER A 246 30.96 -19.38 -25.65
N GLU A 247 30.14 -20.39 -25.97
CA GLU A 247 30.58 -21.59 -26.69
C GLU A 247 30.90 -21.32 -28.18
N GLY A 248 30.37 -20.23 -28.75
CA GLY A 248 30.59 -19.82 -30.15
C GLY A 248 31.46 -18.58 -30.36
N MET A 249 31.84 -17.85 -29.31
CA MET A 249 32.49 -16.53 -29.41
C MET A 249 34.00 -16.53 -29.10
N ALA A 250 34.72 -15.57 -29.70
CA ALA A 250 36.12 -15.35 -29.38
C ALA A 250 36.29 -14.78 -27.96
N ARG A 251 37.37 -15.19 -27.28
CA ARG A 251 37.68 -14.74 -25.90
C ARG A 251 37.87 -13.22 -25.78
N ALA A 252 38.19 -12.53 -26.86
CA ALA A 252 38.34 -11.07 -26.88
C ALA A 252 36.98 -10.38 -26.78
N ASP A 253 36.00 -10.85 -27.56
CA ASP A 253 34.66 -10.25 -27.66
C ASP A 253 33.84 -10.47 -26.38
N ILE A 254 33.99 -11.65 -25.76
CA ILE A 254 33.41 -11.92 -24.44
C ILE A 254 33.89 -10.89 -23.41
N LYS A 255 35.19 -10.55 -23.43
CA LYS A 255 35.76 -9.58 -22.48
C LYS A 255 35.34 -8.14 -22.73
N SER A 256 35.07 -7.74 -23.98
CA SER A 256 34.50 -6.42 -24.26
C SER A 256 33.06 -6.36 -23.77
N ILE A 257 32.25 -7.36 -24.06
CA ILE A 257 30.85 -7.42 -23.63
C ILE A 257 30.74 -7.42 -22.10
N GLU A 258 31.59 -8.17 -21.39
CA GLU A 258 31.65 -8.14 -19.92
C GLU A 258 31.93 -6.74 -19.36
N LYS A 259 32.84 -5.99 -20.01
CA LYS A 259 33.15 -4.61 -19.61
C LYS A 259 31.96 -3.70 -19.86
N ASP A 260 31.32 -3.82 -21.02
CA ASP A 260 30.16 -2.99 -21.38
C ASP A 260 29.00 -3.20 -20.39
N ILE A 261 28.68 -4.45 -20.05
CA ILE A 261 27.67 -4.79 -19.03
C ILE A 261 28.01 -4.15 -17.68
N GLN A 262 29.29 -4.19 -17.30
CA GLN A 262 29.76 -3.66 -16.03
C GLN A 262 29.69 -2.13 -16.01
N GLU A 263 30.14 -1.45 -17.07
CA GLU A 263 30.07 0.00 -17.23
C GLU A 263 28.63 0.52 -17.22
N LEU A 264 27.74 -0.15 -17.95
CA LEU A 264 26.30 0.13 -17.93
C LEU A 264 25.75 0.02 -16.50
N SER A 265 26.02 -1.10 -15.81
CA SER A 265 25.54 -1.31 -14.45
C SER A 265 26.08 -0.27 -13.46
N GLU A 266 27.35 0.11 -13.57
CA GLU A 266 27.96 1.15 -12.73
C GLU A 266 27.33 2.52 -12.96
N SER A 267 27.05 2.88 -14.22
CA SER A 267 26.40 4.15 -14.57
C SER A 267 24.99 4.26 -13.95
N TRP A 268 24.19 3.20 -14.03
CA TRP A 268 22.83 3.16 -13.47
C TRP A 268 22.84 3.09 -11.94
N ASN A 269 23.83 2.44 -11.33
CA ASN A 269 24.03 2.48 -9.89
C ASN A 269 24.37 3.89 -9.39
N LYS A 270 25.21 4.64 -10.11
CA LYS A 270 25.54 6.05 -9.80
C LYS A 270 24.29 6.93 -9.86
N LYS A 271 23.50 6.84 -10.94
CA LYS A 271 22.22 7.56 -11.09
C LYS A 271 21.26 7.25 -9.93
N THR A 272 21.18 5.98 -9.52
CA THR A 272 20.34 5.56 -8.37
C THR A 272 20.81 6.19 -7.06
N THR A 273 22.13 6.25 -6.83
CA THR A 273 22.68 6.91 -5.63
C THR A 273 22.47 8.43 -5.65
N GLU A 274 22.61 9.07 -6.80
CA GLU A 274 22.36 10.50 -6.96
C GLU A 274 20.90 10.85 -6.67
N ALA A 275 19.96 10.06 -7.19
CA ALA A 275 18.53 10.22 -6.92
C ALA A 275 18.20 10.07 -5.42
N LEU A 276 18.80 9.08 -4.75
CA LEU A 276 18.69 8.91 -3.29
C LEU A 276 19.21 10.15 -2.56
N HIS A 277 20.42 10.62 -2.89
CA HIS A 277 21.02 11.79 -2.24
C HIS A 277 20.19 13.07 -2.44
N ALA A 278 19.64 13.27 -3.64
CA ALA A 278 18.72 14.36 -3.92
C ALA A 278 17.49 14.28 -3.00
N LYS A 279 16.89 13.09 -2.87
CA LYS A 279 15.72 12.89 -2.00
C LYS A 279 16.01 13.08 -0.52
N ILE A 280 17.18 12.63 -0.03
CA ILE A 280 17.54 12.87 1.37
C ILE A 280 17.74 14.36 1.64
N LYS A 281 18.38 15.09 0.71
CA LYS A 281 18.51 16.55 0.82
C LYS A 281 17.14 17.23 0.84
N ASP A 282 16.22 16.81 -0.02
CA ASP A 282 14.83 17.31 0.00
C ASP A 282 14.18 17.11 1.37
N ILE A 283 14.32 15.92 1.98
CA ILE A 283 13.74 15.59 3.30
C ILE A 283 14.38 16.44 4.42
N ASP A 284 15.65 16.79 4.30
CA ASP A 284 16.37 17.56 5.32
C ASP A 284 16.03 19.05 5.33
N VAL A 285 15.72 19.63 4.16
CA VAL A 285 15.36 21.04 4.02
C VAL A 285 13.98 21.37 4.66
N ILE A 286 13.12 20.38 4.84
CA ILE A 286 11.73 20.53 5.33
C ILE A 286 11.68 20.72 6.85
#